data_AF-A0A4Q6XRX5-F1
#
_entry.id   AF-A0A4Q6XRX5-F1
#
_cell.length_a   1.000
_cell.length_b   1.000
_cell.length_c   1.000
_cell.angle_alpha   90.00
_cell.angle_beta   90.00
_cell.angle_gamma   90.00
#
_symmetry.space_group_name_H-M   'P 1'
#
loop_
_entity.id
_entity.type
_entity.pdbx_description
1 polymer ?
#
loop_
_entity_poly.entity_id
_entity_poly.type
_entity_poly.pdbx_seq_one_letter_code
_entity_poly.pdbx_strand_id
1 'polypeptide(L)' 'MSKDYSKIKADFGTHIRKLRDTKNYSLRKVASQCDLDDSNISKIENGKFNIQLSTIIELAKGLEVHPSKLLDYDFGSDII' A
#
# COMPACT_ATOMS: atom_id res chain seq x y z
N MET A 1 23.75 -1.61 -10.89
CA MET A 1 23.08 -2.83 -10.39
C MET A 1 21.79 -2.38 -9.73
N SER A 2 20.64 -2.56 -10.38
CA SER A 2 19.35 -2.15 -9.83
C SER A 2 18.98 -3.10 -8.70
N LYS A 3 18.78 -2.58 -7.49
CA LYS A 3 18.29 -3.39 -6.38
C LYS A 3 16.89 -3.91 -6.73
N ASP A 4 16.69 -5.22 -6.64
CA ASP A 4 15.37 -5.82 -6.88
C ASP A 4 14.51 -5.74 -5.62
N TYR A 5 13.47 -4.91 -5.67
CA TYR A 5 12.51 -4.73 -4.59
C TYR A 5 11.17 -5.43 -4.87
N SER A 6 11.12 -6.36 -5.83
CA SER A 6 9.86 -6.96 -6.29
C SER A 6 9.11 -7.69 -5.18
N LYS A 7 9.82 -8.43 -4.31
CA LYS A 7 9.23 -9.11 -3.16
C LYS A 7 8.62 -8.12 -2.16
N ILE A 8 9.39 -7.12 -1.71
CA ILE A 8 8.93 -6.07 -0.80
C ILE A 8 7.67 -5.36 -1.31
N LYS A 9 7.66 -4.99 -2.60
CA LYS A 9 6.50 -4.33 -3.21
C LYS A 9 5.28 -5.24 -3.24
N ALA A 10 5.45 -6.53 -3.51
CA ALA A 10 4.35 -7.50 -3.53
C ALA A 10 3.78 -7.74 -2.12
N ASP A 11 4.64 -7.86 -1.11
CA ASP A 11 4.24 -8.06 0.28
C ASP A 11 3.53 -6.81 0.83
N PHE A 12 4.10 -5.63 0.57
CA PHE A 12 3.47 -4.35 0.87
C PHE A 12 2.09 -4.24 0.20
N GLY A 13 2.01 -4.48 -1.11
CA GLY A 13 0.76 -4.41 -1.85
C GLY A 13 -0.31 -5.38 -1.32
N THR A 14 0.09 -6.58 -0.95
CA THR A 14 -0.79 -7.58 -0.32
C THR A 14 -1.32 -7.09 1.03
N HIS A 15 -0.47 -6.46 1.85
CA HIS A 15 -0.87 -5.88 3.12
C HIS A 15 -1.86 -4.72 2.94
N ILE A 16 -1.61 -3.81 2.01
CA ILE A 16 -2.52 -2.71 1.68
C ILE A 16 -3.89 -3.24 1.25
N ARG A 17 -3.93 -4.27 0.40
CA ARG A 17 -5.17 -4.91 -0.01
C ARG A 17 -5.93 -5.48 1.19
N LYS A 18 -5.26 -6.16 2.11
CA LYS A 18 -5.87 -6.68 3.34
C LYS A 18 -6.46 -5.55 4.20
N LEU A 19 -5.74 -4.45 4.41
CA LEU A 19 -6.26 -3.29 5.14
C LEU A 19 -7.52 -2.70 4.48
N ARG A 20 -7.53 -2.63 3.14
CA ARG A 20 -8.70 -2.16 2.38
C ARG A 20 -9.89 -3.11 2.51
N ASP A 21 -9.67 -4.41 2.31
CA ASP A 21 -10.70 -5.43 2.30
C ASP A 21 -11.31 -5.64 3.70
N THR A 22 -10.51 -5.57 4.78
CA THR A 22 -11.01 -5.63 6.17
C THR A 22 -11.99 -4.50 6.52
N LYS A 23 -11.89 -3.36 5.81
CA LYS A 23 -12.82 -2.24 5.92
C LYS A 23 -13.97 -2.29 4.91
N ASN A 24 -14.01 -3.31 4.04
CA ASN A 24 -14.93 -3.42 2.91
C ASN A 24 -14.88 -2.22 1.95
N TYR A 25 -13.70 -1.61 1.79
CA TYR A 25 -13.53 -0.45 0.92
C TYR A 25 -13.25 -0.90 -0.52
N SER A 26 -13.92 -0.26 -1.48
CA SER A 26 -13.51 -0.37 -2.89
C SER A 26 -12.29 0.53 -3.14
N LEU A 27 -11.55 0.28 -4.23
CA LEU A 27 -10.46 1.18 -4.65
C LEU A 27 -10.96 2.63 -4.82
N ARG A 28 -12.15 2.80 -5.40
CA ARG A 28 -12.80 4.10 -5.55
C ARG A 28 -13.14 4.77 -4.23
N LYS A 29 -13.54 3.98 -3.21
CA LYS A 29 -13.78 4.50 -1.87
C LYS A 29 -12.50 5.08 -1.27
N VAL A 30 -11.39 4.35 -1.34
CA VAL A 30 -10.08 4.84 -0.86
C VAL A 30 -9.64 6.09 -1.64
N ALA A 31 -9.74 6.06 -2.97
CA ALA A 31 -9.41 7.19 -3.84
C ALA A 31 -10.25 8.44 -3.50
N SER A 32 -11.52 8.30 -3.14
CA SER A 32 -12.37 9.43 -2.77
C SER A 32 -11.94 10.16 -1.49
N GLN A 33 -11.04 9.56 -0.70
CA GLN A 33 -10.59 10.06 0.59
C GLN A 33 -9.14 10.56 0.58
N CYS A 34 -8.43 10.45 -0.54
CA CYS A 34 -7.02 10.82 -0.68
C CYS A 34 -6.69 11.33 -2.08
N ASP A 35 -5.50 11.89 -2.27
CA ASP A 35 -5.03 12.39 -3.57
C ASP A 35 -4.39 11.28 -4.43
N LEU A 36 -5.03 10.11 -4.47
CA LEU A 36 -4.64 8.96 -5.29
C LEU A 36 -5.82 8.49 -6.12
N ASP A 37 -5.60 8.21 -7.40
CA ASP A 37 -6.59 7.53 -8.23
C ASP A 37 -6.65 6.01 -7.96
N ASP A 38 -7.75 5.37 -8.35
CA ASP A 38 -7.99 3.95 -8.16
C ASP A 38 -6.98 3.06 -8.93
N SER A 39 -6.42 3.57 -10.03
CA SER A 39 -5.36 2.90 -10.79
C SER A 39 -4.04 2.87 -10.02
N ASN A 40 -3.66 3.95 -9.34
CA ASN A 40 -2.47 4.03 -8.50
C ASN A 40 -2.61 3.08 -7.32
N ILE A 41 -3.75 3.09 -6.63
CA ILE A 41 -4.01 2.17 -5.51
C ILE A 41 -3.94 0.72 -5.99
N SER A 42 -4.54 0.40 -7.14
CA SER A 42 -4.44 -0.93 -7.75
C SER A 42 -2.99 -1.34 -8.07
N LYS A 43 -2.19 -0.44 -8.64
CA LYS A 43 -0.77 -0.69 -8.94
C LYS A 43 0.05 -0.93 -7.67
N ILE A 44 -0.25 -0.20 -6.59
CA ILE A 44 0.37 -0.39 -5.28
C ILE A 44 0.01 -1.78 -4.73
N GLU A 45 -1.27 -2.15 -4.73
CA GLU A 45 -1.72 -3.46 -4.25
C GLU A 45 -1.13 -4.64 -5.05
N ASN A 46 -0.75 -4.40 -6.30
CA ASN A 46 -0.13 -5.40 -7.17
C ASN A 46 1.41 -5.28 -7.23
N GLY A 47 2.03 -4.52 -6.32
CA GLY A 47 3.49 -4.39 -6.20
C GLY A 47 4.18 -3.76 -7.41
N LYS A 48 3.44 -3.00 -8.23
CA LYS A 48 3.97 -2.40 -9.46
C LYS A 48 4.73 -1.11 -9.21
N PHE A 49 4.53 -0.46 -8.06
CA PHE A 49 5.20 0.79 -7.71
C PHE A 49 6.11 0.68 -6.50
N ASN A 50 7.25 1.36 -6.59
CA ASN A 50 7.96 1.82 -5.41
C ASN A 50 7.36 3.18 -5.05
N ILE A 51 6.72 3.28 -3.88
CA ILE A 51 5.96 4.46 -3.49
C ILE A 51 6.83 5.50 -2.80
N GLN A 52 6.40 6.76 -2.87
CA GLN A 52 7.04 7.85 -2.16
C GLN A 52 6.42 8.01 -0.76
N LEU A 53 7.09 8.74 0.13
CA LEU A 53 6.57 9.03 1.47
C LEU A 53 5.21 9.75 1.43
N SER A 54 5.01 10.68 0.49
CA SER A 54 3.72 11.36 0.27
C SER A 54 2.59 10.36 -0.01
N THR A 55 2.85 9.34 -0.83
CA THR A 55 1.90 8.26 -1.12
C THR A 55 1.54 7.46 0.13
N ILE A 56 2.48 7.25 1.07
CA ILE A 56 2.18 6.58 2.35
C ILE A 56 1.15 7.41 3.14
N ILE A 57 1.32 8.72 3.20
CA ILE A 57 0.40 9.62 3.92
C ILE A 57 -0.99 9.61 3.26
N GLU A 58 -1.05 9.77 1.94
CA GLU A 58 -2.33 9.75 1.22
C GLU A 58 -3.03 8.39 1.33
N LEU A 59 -2.29 7.28 1.22
CA LEU A 59 -2.87 5.95 1.36
C LEU A 59 -3.37 5.69 2.79
N ALA A 60 -2.63 6.13 3.81
CA ALA A 60 -3.05 6.03 5.20
C ALA A 60 -4.33 6.83 5.48
N LYS A 61 -4.41 8.05 4.92
CA LYS A 61 -5.62 8.87 4.94
C LYS A 61 -6.79 8.17 4.25
N GLY A 62 -6.57 7.63 3.05
CA GLY A 62 -7.61 6.95 2.28
C GLY A 62 -8.12 5.64 2.92
N LEU A 63 -7.25 4.95 3.65
CA LEU A 63 -7.59 3.74 4.41
C LEU A 63 -8.08 4.04 5.82
N GLU A 64 -8.04 5.30 6.28
CA GLU A 64 -8.40 5.72 7.63
C GLU A 64 -7.64 4.89 8.70
N VAL A 65 -6.32 4.86 8.58
CA VAL A 65 -5.41 4.20 9.53
C VAL A 65 -4.21 5.10 9.81
N HIS A 66 -3.54 4.87 10.94
CA HIS A 66 -2.27 5.54 11.21
C HIS A 66 -1.20 5.08 10.18
N PRO A 67 -0.32 5.96 9.67
CA PRO A 67 0.68 5.59 8.65
C PRO A 67 1.58 4.41 9.05
N SER A 68 1.89 4.25 10.33
CA SER A 68 2.66 3.10 10.82
C SER A 68 2.00 1.76 10.50
N LYS A 69 0.66 1.71 10.42
CA LYS A 69 -0.08 0.50 10.08
C LYS A 69 0.17 0.02 8.66
N LEU A 70 0.61 0.88 7.75
CA LEU A 70 0.97 0.48 6.39
C LEU A 70 2.27 -0.33 6.36
N LEU A 71 3.12 -0.17 7.38
CA LEU A 71 4.39 -0.90 7.52
C LEU A 71 4.32 -1.96 8.63
N ASP A 72 3.17 -2.14 9.28
CA ASP A 72 2.93 -3.11 10.34
C ASP A 72 2.51 -4.46 9.73
N TYR A 73 3.45 -5.14 9.10
CA TYR A 73 3.27 -6.48 8.51
C TYR A 73 4.58 -7.28 8.52
N ASP A 74 4.46 -8.59 8.33
CA ASP A 74 5.63 -9.46 8.19
C ASP A 74 6.32 -9.20 6.84
N PHE A 75 7.49 -8.58 6.88
CA PHE A 75 8.34 -8.33 5.71
C PHE A 75 8.99 -9.61 5.15
N GLY A 76 8.75 -10.76 5.79
CA GLY A 76 9.46 -12.00 5.56
C GLY A 76 10.85 -11.96 6.21
N SER A 77 11.34 -13.13 6.59
CA SER A 77 12.64 -13.35 7.25
C SER A 77 13.88 -12.95 6.44
N ASP A 78 13.71 -12.32 5.27
CA ASP A 78 14.81 -11.94 4.37
C ASP A 78 15.21 -10.45 4.52
N ILE A 79 14.57 -9.69 5.42
CA ILE A 79 14.71 -8.22 5.52
C ILE A 79 15.37 -7.75 6.81
N ILE A 80 15.69 -8.67 7.73
CA ILE A 80 16.39 -8.35 9.00
C ILE A 80 17.53 -9.33 9.21
#